data_AF-A0A7J7XUI9-F1
#
_entry.id   AF-A0A7J7XUI9-F1
#
_cell.length_a   1.000
_cell.length_b   1.000
_cell.length_c   1.000
_cell.angle_alpha   90.00
_cell.angle_beta   90.00
_cell.angle_gamma   90.00
#
_symmetry.space_group_name_H-M   'P 1'
#
loop_
_entity.id
_entity.type
_entity.pdbx_description
1 polymer ?
#
loop_
_entity_poly.entity_id
_entity_poly.type
_entity_poly.pdbx_seq_one_letter_code
_entity_poly.pdbx_strand_id
1 'polypeptide(L)'
;MCAASASPGKTDNLVFGMKNGMRSIKYKPVDYQQLHTLTEAKKLAAASTEQKIRKAVETSKISKEQQLIKQHRQVWWQEHQRLKEVRCKVESEIKSFFKEEHIGNECLSDLKNFEQVLSEQWCLYLKNVINPIHQLIADLKYRQHHIAQHPHSHTDVLEEVDFVKKQLKAVFERLSMEQQNLENNLSDWSIKIVDHYSEERRNLLSELPMELEALECPYPDLKSSIFNEFCYFTKKYQKKLEDFDLLLEDINR
;
A
#
# COMPACT_ATOMS: atom_id res chain seq x y z
N MET A 1 -31.63 58.81 14.03
CA MET A 1 -32.95 58.47 14.60
C MET A 1 -32.72 57.91 15.98
N CYS A 2 -33.47 58.46 16.95
CA CYS A 2 -33.49 58.20 18.39
C CYS A 2 -33.84 56.73 18.72
N ALA A 3 -33.80 56.20 19.94
CA ALA A 3 -33.84 56.82 21.27
C ALA A 3 -33.34 55.84 22.35
N ALA A 4 -32.93 56.43 23.48
CA ALA A 4 -32.69 55.80 24.76
C ALA A 4 -33.99 55.28 25.42
N SER A 5 -33.84 54.39 26.40
CA SER A 5 -34.62 54.51 27.64
C SER A 5 -33.83 53.88 28.80
N ALA A 6 -33.73 54.67 29.87
CA ALA A 6 -33.07 54.35 31.12
C ALA A 6 -34.09 54.26 32.27
N SER A 7 -33.65 53.54 33.31
CA SER A 7 -33.85 53.80 34.75
C SER A 7 -35.15 53.30 35.44
N PRO A 8 -35.23 53.24 36.79
CA PRO A 8 -34.22 53.57 37.83
C PRO A 8 -34.21 52.69 39.12
N GLY A 9 -33.23 52.97 40.02
CA GLY A 9 -33.35 52.80 41.48
C GLY A 9 -32.56 51.62 42.08
N LYS A 10 -31.84 51.71 43.20
CA LYS A 10 -31.83 52.72 44.27
C LYS A 10 -30.56 52.48 45.12
N THR A 11 -29.78 53.55 45.36
CA THR A 11 -29.32 54.05 46.68
C THR A 11 -28.62 53.08 47.64
N ASP A 12 -27.69 53.45 48.49
CA ASP A 12 -26.98 54.65 48.90
C ASP A 12 -26.06 54.09 50.00
N ASN A 13 -24.86 54.63 50.16
CA ASN A 13 -24.05 54.68 51.40
C ASN A 13 -22.57 54.82 51.04
N LEU A 14 -22.26 55.86 50.28
CA LEU A 14 -20.91 56.40 50.26
C LEU A 14 -21.05 57.88 50.62
N VAL A 15 -21.15 58.14 51.92
CA VAL A 15 -20.88 59.39 52.66
C VAL A 15 -21.75 59.38 53.91
N PHE A 16 -21.18 58.92 55.03
CA PHE A 16 -21.56 59.40 56.35
C PHE A 16 -20.37 59.23 57.32
N GLY A 17 -19.92 60.32 57.93
CA GLY A 17 -19.22 60.27 59.21
C GLY A 17 -17.70 60.47 59.24
N MET A 18 -17.14 61.49 58.58
CA MET A 18 -15.92 62.14 59.08
C MET A 18 -16.28 62.94 60.35
N LYS A 19 -16.33 62.29 61.52
CA LYS A 19 -16.17 62.89 62.85
C LYS A 19 -16.26 61.81 63.93
N ASN A 20 -15.28 61.87 64.85
CA ASN A 20 -15.10 61.06 66.07
C ASN A 20 -14.38 59.71 65.94
N GLY A 21 -13.10 59.76 66.31
CA GLY A 21 -12.38 58.66 66.96
C GLY A 21 -11.85 57.58 66.04
N MET A 22 -10.53 57.45 65.97
CA MET A 22 -9.88 56.23 65.49
C MET A 22 -10.50 55.02 66.21
N ARG A 23 -11.38 54.27 65.53
CA ARG A 23 -11.48 52.83 65.73
C ARG A 23 -10.76 52.21 64.55
N SER A 24 -9.56 51.70 64.79
CA SER A 24 -8.99 50.71 63.89
C SER A 24 -10.08 49.65 63.68
N ILE A 25 -10.50 49.45 62.43
CA ILE A 25 -11.29 48.30 62.06
C ILE A 25 -10.34 47.12 62.29
N LYS A 26 -10.33 46.58 63.52
CA LYS A 26 -9.51 45.42 63.84
C LYS A 26 -9.97 44.33 62.89
N TYR A 27 -9.07 43.89 62.02
CA TYR A 27 -9.32 42.81 61.09
C TYR A 27 -9.93 41.64 61.86
N LYS A 28 -11.09 41.16 61.40
CA LYS A 28 -11.66 39.93 61.97
C LYS A 28 -10.62 38.81 61.76
N PRO A 29 -10.38 37.97 62.77
CA PRO A 29 -9.44 36.85 62.62
C PRO A 29 -9.87 35.99 61.44
N VAL A 30 -8.90 35.68 60.57
CA VAL A 30 -9.13 34.87 59.37
C VAL A 30 -9.60 33.49 59.80
N ASP A 31 -10.78 33.09 59.32
CA ASP A 31 -11.30 31.75 59.51
C ASP A 31 -10.61 30.80 58.53
N TYR A 32 -9.51 30.20 58.99
CA TYR A 32 -8.71 29.26 58.20
C TYR A 32 -9.49 28.01 57.79
N GLN A 33 -10.52 27.62 58.56
CA GLN A 33 -11.34 26.45 58.25
C GLN A 33 -12.24 26.74 57.04
N GLN A 34 -12.86 27.91 56.99
CA GLN A 34 -13.61 28.37 55.81
C GLN A 34 -12.69 28.52 54.58
N LEU A 35 -11.50 29.08 54.74
CA LEU A 35 -10.54 29.21 53.62
C LEU A 35 -10.11 27.84 53.07
N HIS A 36 -9.85 26.88 53.95
CA HIS A 36 -9.50 25.52 53.56
C HIS A 36 -10.63 24.82 52.79
N THR A 37 -11.86 24.90 53.30
CA THR A 37 -13.02 24.31 52.59
C THR A 37 -13.25 24.94 51.21
N LEU A 38 -13.08 26.26 51.08
CA LEU A 38 -13.17 26.96 49.80
C LEU A 38 -12.05 26.55 48.83
N THR A 39 -10.83 26.36 49.35
CA THR A 39 -9.67 25.94 48.55
C THR A 39 -9.85 24.51 48.03
N GLU A 40 -10.27 23.59 48.90
CA GLU A 40 -10.55 22.21 48.50
C GLU A 40 -11.73 22.13 47.51
N ALA A 41 -12.79 22.92 47.72
CA ALA A 41 -13.90 23.00 46.75
C ALA A 41 -13.42 23.51 45.38
N LYS A 42 -12.56 24.54 45.34
CA LYS A 42 -11.97 25.04 44.09
C LYS A 42 -11.05 24.01 43.43
N LYS A 43 -10.25 23.29 44.20
CA LYS A 43 -9.37 22.23 43.70
C LYS A 43 -10.17 21.09 43.08
N LEU A 44 -11.26 20.66 43.72
CA LEU A 44 -12.17 19.66 43.18
C LEU A 44 -12.87 20.15 41.89
N ALA A 45 -13.32 21.41 41.86
CA ALA A 45 -13.92 22.01 40.67
C ALA A 45 -12.92 22.12 39.50
N ALA A 46 -11.67 22.49 39.77
CA ALA A 46 -10.60 22.54 38.78
C ALA A 46 -10.28 21.15 38.22
N ALA A 47 -10.13 20.13 39.09
CA ALA A 47 -9.89 18.75 38.67
C ALA A 47 -11.05 18.19 37.82
N SER A 48 -12.30 18.49 38.19
CA SER A 48 -13.49 18.12 37.41
C SER A 48 -13.48 18.76 36.03
N THR A 49 -13.10 20.05 35.95
CA THR A 49 -13.00 20.79 34.68
C THR A 49 -11.88 20.24 33.81
N GLU A 50 -10.71 19.98 34.38
CA GLU A 50 -9.58 19.36 33.69
C GLU A 50 -9.95 17.97 33.13
N GLN A 51 -10.65 17.15 33.91
CA GLN A 51 -11.12 15.85 33.43
C GLN A 51 -12.08 15.98 32.24
N LYS A 52 -12.97 16.96 32.25
CA LYS A 52 -13.86 17.25 31.11
C LYS A 52 -13.08 17.69 29.88
N ILE A 53 -12.07 18.55 30.04
CA ILE A 53 -11.18 18.98 28.96
C ILE A 53 -10.45 17.78 28.36
N ARG A 54 -9.82 16.94 29.19
CA ARG A 54 -9.10 15.73 28.72
C ARG A 54 -10.03 14.80 27.93
N LYS A 55 -11.25 14.56 28.43
CA LYS A 55 -12.25 13.75 27.71
C LYS A 55 -12.62 14.37 26.36
N ALA A 56 -12.88 15.67 26.31
CA ALA A 56 -13.22 16.36 25.07
C ALA A 56 -12.07 16.28 24.04
N VAL A 57 -10.83 16.47 24.47
CA VAL A 57 -9.65 16.34 23.59
C VAL A 57 -9.52 14.93 23.03
N GLU A 58 -9.65 13.89 23.86
CA GLU A 58 -9.53 12.50 23.41
C GLU A 58 -10.64 12.14 22.41
N THR A 59 -11.90 12.52 22.69
CA THR A 59 -13.00 12.28 21.75
C THR A 59 -12.81 13.03 20.43
N SER A 60 -12.28 14.25 20.45
CA SER A 60 -11.94 15.01 19.25
C SER A 60 -10.84 14.34 18.43
N LYS A 61 -9.79 13.83 19.10
CA LYS A 61 -8.70 13.09 18.47
C LYS A 61 -9.21 11.83 17.77
N ILE A 62 -9.97 10.99 18.49
CA ILE A 62 -10.57 9.77 17.95
C ILE A 62 -11.48 10.10 16.76
N SER A 63 -12.30 11.16 16.86
CA SER A 63 -13.18 11.57 15.76
C SER A 63 -12.40 11.97 14.51
N LYS A 64 -11.27 12.68 14.66
CA LYS A 64 -10.41 13.07 13.53
C LYS A 64 -9.75 11.85 12.90
N GLU A 65 -9.24 10.92 13.69
CA GLU A 65 -8.65 9.66 13.21
C GLU A 65 -9.67 8.82 12.45
N GLN A 66 -10.89 8.68 12.98
CA GLN A 66 -11.96 7.96 12.30
C GLN A 66 -12.34 8.61 10.97
N GLN A 67 -12.39 9.94 10.91
CA GLN A 67 -12.68 10.66 9.67
C GLN A 67 -11.56 10.48 8.64
N LEU A 68 -10.30 10.53 9.09
CA LEU A 68 -9.14 10.30 8.25
C LEU A 68 -9.16 8.87 7.66
N ILE A 69 -9.44 7.85 8.49
CA ILE A 69 -9.56 6.45 8.03
C ILE A 69 -10.67 6.32 6.99
N LYS A 70 -11.82 6.97 7.17
CA LYS A 70 -12.90 6.94 6.18
C LYS A 70 -12.46 7.54 4.84
N GLN A 71 -11.75 8.67 4.88
CA GLN A 71 -11.22 9.32 3.68
C GLN A 71 -10.18 8.43 2.98
N HIS A 72 -9.22 7.87 3.72
CA HIS A 72 -8.23 6.95 3.15
C HIS A 72 -8.88 5.73 2.52
N ARG A 73 -9.87 5.11 3.18
CA ARG A 73 -10.60 3.96 2.61
C ARG A 73 -11.28 4.33 1.30
N GLN A 74 -11.89 5.51 1.22
CA GLN A 74 -12.55 5.96 0.01
C GLN A 74 -11.55 6.20 -1.14
N VAL A 75 -10.44 6.90 -0.87
CA VAL A 75 -9.38 7.12 -1.86
C VAL A 75 -8.78 5.78 -2.31
N TRP A 76 -8.49 4.88 -1.37
CA TRP A 76 -7.97 3.55 -1.67
C TRP A 76 -8.91 2.74 -2.55
N TRP A 77 -10.22 2.79 -2.27
CA TRP A 77 -11.21 2.07 -3.07
C TRP A 77 -11.29 2.63 -4.50
N GLN A 78 -11.26 3.95 -4.65
CA GLN A 78 -11.22 4.60 -5.97
C GLN A 78 -9.95 4.22 -6.74
N GLU A 79 -8.79 4.25 -6.09
CA GLU A 79 -7.51 3.92 -6.74
C GLU A 79 -7.45 2.43 -7.10
N HIS A 80 -7.92 1.55 -6.23
CA HIS A 80 -8.03 0.13 -6.52
C HIS A 80 -8.89 -0.13 -7.78
N GLN A 81 -10.03 0.56 -7.89
CA GLN A 81 -10.90 0.45 -9.05
C GLN A 81 -10.23 1.00 -10.32
N ARG A 82 -9.59 2.18 -10.24
CA ARG A 82 -8.84 2.78 -11.35
C ARG A 82 -7.72 1.86 -11.84
N LEU A 83 -6.93 1.31 -10.92
CA LEU A 83 -5.84 0.37 -11.23
C LEU A 83 -6.37 -0.92 -11.85
N LYS A 84 -7.49 -1.44 -11.35
CA LYS A 84 -8.14 -2.62 -11.92
C LYS A 84 -8.59 -2.36 -13.36
N GLU A 85 -9.20 -1.21 -13.63
CA GLU A 85 -9.62 -0.82 -14.98
C GLU A 85 -8.43 -0.67 -15.94
N VAL A 86 -7.36 0.01 -15.50
CA VAL A 86 -6.12 0.13 -16.28
C VAL A 86 -5.52 -1.23 -16.57
N ARG A 87 -5.43 -2.12 -15.56
CA ARG A 87 -4.93 -3.48 -15.73
C ARG A 87 -5.76 -4.25 -16.75
N CYS A 88 -7.09 -4.24 -16.62
CA CYS A 88 -7.97 -4.93 -17.57
C CYS A 88 -7.83 -4.38 -18.99
N LYS A 89 -7.63 -3.07 -19.17
CA LYS A 89 -7.39 -2.46 -20.47
C LYS A 89 -6.08 -2.98 -21.08
N VAL A 90 -4.98 -2.91 -20.34
CA VAL A 90 -3.67 -3.40 -20.82
C VAL A 90 -3.70 -4.90 -21.11
N GLU A 91 -4.31 -5.70 -20.23
CA GLU A 91 -4.50 -7.15 -20.47
C GLU A 91 -5.31 -7.41 -21.75
N SER A 92 -6.31 -6.59 -22.05
CA SER A 92 -7.10 -6.73 -23.28
C SER A 92 -6.31 -6.34 -24.54
N GLU A 93 -5.45 -5.31 -24.46
CA GLU A 93 -4.56 -4.87 -25.55
C GLU A 93 -3.49 -5.93 -25.85
N ILE A 94 -2.89 -6.51 -24.80
CA ILE A 94 -1.97 -7.65 -24.91
C ILE A 94 -2.69 -8.82 -25.59
N LYS A 95 -3.90 -9.17 -25.13
CA LYS A 95 -4.69 -10.26 -25.72
C LYS A 95 -5.10 -10.01 -27.17
N SER A 96 -5.35 -8.76 -27.56
CA SER A 96 -5.61 -8.43 -28.98
C SER A 96 -4.34 -8.58 -29.82
N PHE A 97 -3.18 -8.17 -29.31
CA PHE A 97 -1.90 -8.33 -29.98
C PHE A 97 -1.62 -9.81 -30.29
N PHE A 98 -1.90 -10.71 -29.34
CA PHE A 98 -1.78 -12.16 -29.55
C PHE A 98 -2.81 -12.77 -30.52
N LYS A 99 -3.85 -12.04 -30.93
CA LYS A 99 -4.88 -12.54 -31.87
C LYS A 99 -4.64 -12.09 -33.31
N GLU A 100 -3.85 -11.05 -33.52
CA GLU A 100 -3.49 -10.59 -34.85
C GLU A 100 -2.48 -11.57 -35.47
N GLU A 101 -2.76 -12.09 -36.67
CA GLU A 101 -1.84 -12.96 -37.42
C GLU A 101 -0.66 -12.14 -37.94
N HIS A 102 0.36 -11.98 -37.09
CA HIS A 102 1.63 -11.40 -37.47
C HIS A 102 2.62 -12.48 -37.94
N ILE A 103 3.49 -12.11 -38.87
CA ILE A 103 4.62 -12.95 -39.31
C ILE A 103 5.55 -13.17 -38.10
N GLY A 104 5.70 -14.41 -37.63
CA GLY A 104 6.49 -14.77 -36.43
C GLY A 104 5.71 -15.38 -35.25
N ASN A 105 4.48 -15.85 -35.46
CA ASN A 105 3.53 -16.36 -34.46
C ASN A 105 3.97 -17.62 -33.66
N GLU A 106 5.06 -18.29 -34.02
CA GLU A 106 5.49 -19.51 -33.31
C GLU A 106 5.90 -19.22 -31.85
N CYS A 107 6.69 -18.17 -31.61
CA CYS A 107 7.09 -17.77 -30.25
C CYS A 107 5.90 -17.27 -29.40
N LEU A 108 4.94 -16.59 -30.03
CA LEU A 108 3.72 -16.12 -29.36
C LEU A 108 2.78 -17.28 -28.98
N SER A 109 2.81 -18.36 -29.75
CA SER A 109 2.04 -19.58 -29.47
C SER A 109 2.53 -20.29 -28.21
N ASP A 110 3.84 -20.36 -28.01
CA ASP A 110 4.43 -20.93 -26.78
C ASP A 110 4.04 -20.14 -25.53
N LEU A 111 4.07 -18.80 -25.60
CA LEU A 111 3.62 -17.92 -24.51
C LEU A 111 2.16 -18.18 -24.11
N LYS A 112 1.28 -18.38 -25.10
CA LYS A 112 -0.13 -18.71 -24.86
C LYS A 112 -0.30 -20.10 -24.22
N ASN A 113 0.50 -21.07 -24.62
CA ASN A 113 0.52 -22.40 -24.00
C ASN A 113 0.96 -22.30 -22.53
N PHE A 114 1.98 -21.50 -22.22
CA PHE A 114 2.40 -21.24 -20.84
C PHE A 114 1.31 -20.55 -20.01
N GLU A 115 0.62 -19.54 -20.55
CA GLU A 115 -0.50 -18.88 -19.87
C GLU A 115 -1.57 -19.90 -19.43
N GLN A 116 -1.93 -20.81 -20.33
CA GLN A 116 -2.91 -21.85 -20.03
C GLN A 116 -2.43 -22.80 -18.93
N VAL A 117 -1.21 -23.34 -19.05
CA VAL A 117 -0.64 -24.26 -18.05
C VAL A 117 -0.56 -23.60 -16.68
N LEU A 118 -0.10 -22.34 -16.62
CA LEU A 118 -0.02 -21.60 -15.36
C LEU A 118 -1.40 -21.34 -14.75
N SER A 119 -2.40 -21.02 -15.57
CA SER A 119 -3.78 -20.84 -15.10
C SER A 119 -4.36 -22.12 -14.49
N GLU A 120 -4.14 -23.26 -15.14
CA GLU A 120 -4.57 -24.57 -14.65
C GLU A 120 -3.85 -24.95 -13.35
N GLN A 121 -2.53 -24.75 -13.29
CA GLN A 121 -1.75 -24.99 -12.06
C GLN A 121 -2.18 -24.07 -10.92
N TRP A 122 -2.47 -22.80 -11.20
CA TRP A 122 -2.97 -21.86 -10.21
C TRP A 122 -4.33 -22.27 -9.67
N CYS A 123 -5.25 -22.72 -10.52
CA CYS A 123 -6.55 -23.24 -10.10
C CYS A 123 -6.40 -24.49 -9.24
N LEU A 124 -5.50 -25.41 -9.62
CA LEU A 124 -5.20 -26.62 -8.85
C LEU A 124 -4.61 -26.25 -7.47
N TYR A 125 -3.65 -25.32 -7.45
CA TYR A 125 -3.03 -24.82 -6.23
C TYR A 125 -4.07 -24.20 -5.30
N LEU A 126 -4.89 -23.27 -5.79
CA LEU A 126 -5.96 -22.65 -5.01
C LEU A 126 -6.92 -23.70 -4.45
N LYS A 127 -7.32 -24.68 -5.24
CA LYS A 127 -8.16 -25.79 -4.79
C LYS A 127 -7.49 -26.59 -3.67
N ASN A 128 -6.21 -26.90 -3.82
CA ASN A 128 -5.44 -27.67 -2.84
C ASN A 128 -5.17 -26.91 -1.54
N VAL A 129 -5.12 -25.57 -1.58
CA VAL A 129 -4.94 -24.75 -0.36
C VAL A 129 -6.28 -24.43 0.30
N ILE A 130 -7.29 -24.05 -0.48
CA ILE A 130 -8.56 -23.55 0.04
C ILE A 130 -9.47 -24.68 0.52
N ASN A 131 -9.52 -25.81 -0.19
CA ASN A 131 -10.44 -26.90 0.17
C ASN A 131 -10.11 -27.52 1.54
N PRO A 132 -8.85 -27.81 1.89
CA PRO A 132 -8.53 -28.32 3.22
C PRO A 132 -8.89 -27.35 4.34
N ILE A 133 -8.75 -26.04 4.11
CA ILE A 133 -9.16 -25.01 5.09
C ILE A 133 -10.67 -25.03 5.27
N HIS A 134 -11.44 -25.06 4.18
CA HIS A 134 -12.90 -25.15 4.26
C HIS A 134 -13.37 -26.45 4.93
N GLN A 135 -12.70 -27.57 4.63
CA GLN A 135 -12.97 -28.86 5.29
C GLN A 135 -12.68 -28.78 6.79
N LEU A 136 -11.54 -28.23 7.19
CA LEU A 136 -11.19 -28.02 8.60
C LEU A 136 -12.22 -27.13 9.31
N ILE A 137 -12.66 -26.04 8.68
CA ILE A 137 -13.70 -25.16 9.24
C ILE A 137 -15.01 -25.93 9.43
N ALA A 138 -15.41 -26.76 8.46
CA ALA A 138 -16.62 -27.57 8.56
C ALA A 138 -16.51 -28.61 9.69
N ASP A 139 -15.38 -29.31 9.77
CA ASP A 139 -15.10 -30.31 10.81
C ASP A 139 -15.06 -29.68 12.21
N LEU A 140 -14.45 -28.51 12.37
CA LEU A 140 -14.40 -27.79 13.63
C LEU A 140 -15.80 -27.34 14.06
N LYS A 141 -16.62 -26.82 13.14
CA LYS A 141 -18.03 -26.48 13.43
C LYS A 141 -18.83 -27.70 13.85
N TYR A 142 -18.66 -28.84 13.16
CA TYR A 142 -19.30 -30.10 13.52
C TYR A 142 -18.89 -30.56 14.92
N ARG A 143 -17.59 -30.59 15.22
CA ARG A 143 -17.08 -30.98 16.55
C ARG A 143 -17.52 -30.01 17.64
N GLN A 144 -17.60 -28.71 17.38
CA GLN A 144 -18.10 -27.72 18.34
C GLN A 144 -19.53 -28.04 18.80
N HIS A 145 -20.40 -28.47 17.88
CA HIS A 145 -21.76 -28.89 18.23
C HIS A 145 -21.79 -30.17 19.10
N HIS A 146 -20.84 -31.08 18.91
CA HIS A 146 -20.72 -32.32 19.70
C HIS A 146 -20.00 -32.15 21.05
N ILE A 147 -19.02 -31.26 21.15
CA ILE A 147 -18.30 -30.95 22.40
C ILE A 147 -19.23 -30.30 23.42
N ALA A 148 -20.25 -29.55 22.98
CA ALA A 148 -21.30 -29.03 23.85
C ALA A 148 -22.11 -30.14 24.57
N GLN A 149 -22.03 -31.39 24.10
CA GLN A 149 -22.75 -32.54 24.67
C GLN A 149 -21.86 -33.47 25.52
N HIS A 150 -20.53 -33.46 25.33
CA HIS A 150 -19.59 -34.30 26.10
C HIS A 150 -18.27 -33.57 26.45
N PRO A 151 -18.05 -33.20 27.72
CA PRO A 151 -16.94 -32.31 28.13
C PRO A 151 -15.59 -33.02 28.39
N HIS A 152 -15.43 -34.31 28.07
CA HIS A 152 -14.26 -35.10 28.50
C HIS A 152 -13.09 -35.18 27.48
N SER A 153 -13.09 -34.35 26.43
CA SER A 153 -12.09 -34.42 25.35
C SER A 153 -11.40 -33.07 25.04
N HIS A 154 -11.21 -32.20 26.04
CA HIS A 154 -10.62 -30.87 25.80
C HIS A 154 -9.08 -30.88 25.67
N THR A 155 -8.39 -31.83 26.29
CA THR A 155 -6.92 -31.89 26.28
C THR A 155 -6.37 -32.32 24.92
N ASP A 156 -6.96 -33.37 24.32
CA ASP A 156 -6.54 -33.92 23.02
C ASP A 156 -6.71 -32.90 21.88
N VAL A 157 -7.72 -32.02 21.98
CA VAL A 157 -7.97 -30.96 20.98
C VAL A 157 -6.90 -29.86 21.07
N LEU A 158 -6.40 -29.54 22.25
CA LEU A 158 -5.35 -28.53 22.42
C LEU A 158 -4.00 -29.01 21.88
N GLU A 159 -3.67 -30.29 22.10
CA GLU A 159 -2.47 -30.92 21.56
C GLU A 159 -2.50 -31.00 20.03
N GLU A 160 -3.64 -31.39 19.45
CA GLU A 160 -3.84 -31.41 18.00
C GLU A 160 -3.72 -30.00 17.38
N VAL A 161 -4.26 -28.97 18.04
CA VAL A 161 -4.12 -27.57 17.60
C VAL A 161 -2.65 -27.12 17.62
N ASP A 162 -1.90 -27.48 18.66
CA ASP A 162 -0.47 -27.15 18.73
C ASP A 162 0.34 -27.88 17.66
N PHE A 163 0.00 -29.14 17.38
CA PHE A 163 0.59 -29.92 16.30
C PHE A 163 0.32 -29.31 14.92
N VAL A 164 -0.93 -28.92 14.62
CA VAL A 164 -1.29 -28.24 13.36
C VAL A 164 -0.58 -26.89 13.24
N LYS A 165 -0.44 -26.12 14.33
CA LYS A 165 0.32 -24.86 14.33
C LYS A 165 1.80 -25.07 13.98
N LYS A 166 2.42 -26.10 14.56
CA LYS A 166 3.81 -26.48 14.26
C LYS A 166 3.98 -26.89 12.80
N GLN A 167 3.06 -27.69 12.25
CA GLN A 167 3.07 -28.05 10.83
C GLN A 167 2.91 -26.82 9.93
N LEU A 168 1.94 -25.94 10.23
CA LEU A 168 1.71 -24.74 9.44
C LEU A 168 2.94 -23.84 9.42
N LYS A 169 3.59 -23.67 10.58
CA LYS A 169 4.84 -22.91 10.68
C LYS A 169 5.94 -23.49 9.78
N ALA A 170 6.15 -24.81 9.82
CA ALA A 170 7.14 -25.48 8.98
C ALA A 170 6.84 -25.34 7.47
N VAL A 171 5.55 -25.39 7.09
CA VAL A 171 5.13 -25.16 5.70
C VAL A 171 5.41 -23.71 5.27
N PHE A 172 5.10 -22.72 6.12
CA PHE A 172 5.40 -21.31 5.82
C PHE A 172 6.91 -21.06 5.68
N GLU A 173 7.73 -21.64 6.55
CA GLU A 173 9.20 -21.54 6.45
C GLU A 173 9.70 -22.13 5.13
N ARG A 174 9.15 -23.27 4.70
CA ARG A 174 9.48 -23.88 3.40
C ARG A 174 9.08 -22.99 2.22
N LEU A 175 7.84 -22.51 2.22
CA LEU A 175 7.34 -21.62 1.16
C LEU A 175 8.15 -20.33 1.08
N SER A 176 8.57 -19.77 2.22
CA SER A 176 9.43 -18.59 2.25
C SER A 176 10.80 -18.86 1.60
N MET A 177 11.39 -20.04 1.83
CA MET A 177 12.63 -20.43 1.16
C MET A 177 12.43 -20.66 -0.34
N GLU A 178 11.34 -21.30 -0.75
CA GLU A 178 11.00 -21.49 -2.16
C GLU A 178 10.80 -20.14 -2.87
N GLN A 179 10.07 -19.22 -2.25
CA GLN A 179 9.88 -17.86 -2.75
C GLN A 179 11.23 -17.15 -2.93
N GLN A 180 12.08 -17.15 -1.91
CA GLN A 180 13.39 -16.50 -1.99
C GLN A 180 14.27 -17.13 -3.09
N ASN A 181 14.21 -18.45 -3.26
CA ASN A 181 14.93 -19.13 -4.34
C ASN A 181 14.40 -18.71 -5.72
N LEU A 182 13.08 -18.61 -5.88
CA LEU A 182 12.48 -18.13 -7.13
C LEU A 182 12.86 -16.67 -7.43
N GLU A 183 12.82 -15.79 -6.43
CA GLU A 183 13.23 -14.39 -6.56
C GLU A 183 14.71 -14.27 -6.98
N ASN A 184 15.60 -15.05 -6.35
CA ASN A 184 17.00 -15.11 -6.73
C ASN A 184 17.18 -15.61 -8.18
N ASN A 185 16.48 -16.69 -8.56
CA ASN A 185 16.54 -17.22 -9.91
C ASN A 185 16.07 -16.17 -10.94
N LEU A 186 14.96 -15.49 -10.68
CA LEU A 186 14.44 -14.44 -11.56
C LEU A 186 15.42 -13.27 -11.69
N SER A 187 16.06 -12.86 -10.59
CA SER A 187 17.12 -11.86 -10.61
C SER A 187 18.31 -12.30 -11.49
N ASP A 188 18.75 -13.54 -11.34
CA ASP A 188 19.84 -14.11 -12.14
C ASP A 188 19.48 -14.18 -13.63
N TRP A 189 18.24 -14.56 -13.96
CA TRP A 189 17.74 -14.56 -15.33
C TRP A 189 17.65 -13.14 -15.90
N SER A 190 17.23 -12.16 -15.11
CA SER A 190 17.18 -10.75 -15.54
C SER A 190 18.55 -10.25 -15.99
N ILE A 191 19.61 -10.59 -15.25
CA ILE A 191 20.99 -10.23 -15.60
C ILE A 191 21.41 -10.94 -16.89
N LYS A 192 21.18 -12.27 -16.97
CA LYS A 192 21.54 -13.08 -18.15
C LYS A 192 20.84 -12.65 -19.43
N ILE A 193 19.56 -12.25 -19.35
CA ILE A 193 18.79 -11.76 -20.49
C ILE A 193 19.38 -10.44 -20.99
N VAL A 194 19.67 -9.50 -20.11
CA VAL A 194 20.26 -8.20 -20.49
C VAL A 194 21.62 -8.40 -21.16
N ASP A 195 22.47 -9.27 -20.61
CA ASP A 195 23.80 -9.57 -21.18
C ASP A 195 23.68 -10.23 -22.57
N HIS A 196 22.82 -11.25 -22.70
CA HIS A 196 22.63 -11.98 -23.97
C HIS A 196 22.07 -11.08 -25.07
N TYR A 197 21.04 -10.29 -24.79
CA TYR A 197 20.47 -9.35 -25.76
C TYR A 197 21.46 -8.25 -26.16
N SER A 198 22.30 -7.77 -25.23
CA SER A 198 23.33 -6.77 -25.52
C SER A 198 24.43 -7.30 -26.45
N GLU A 199 24.84 -8.55 -26.25
CA GLU A 199 25.88 -9.19 -27.05
C GLU A 199 25.37 -9.59 -28.44
N GLU A 200 24.21 -10.23 -28.52
CA GLU A 200 23.62 -10.69 -29.78
C GLU A 200 23.21 -9.53 -30.69
N ARG A 201 22.65 -8.44 -30.12
CA ARG A 201 22.30 -7.22 -30.86
C ARG A 201 23.52 -6.50 -31.44
N ARG A 202 24.64 -6.47 -30.72
CA ARG A 202 25.89 -5.86 -31.22
C ARG A 202 26.48 -6.66 -32.38
N ASN A 203 26.39 -7.98 -32.33
CA ASN A 203 26.89 -8.86 -33.39
C ASN A 203 26.07 -8.70 -34.68
N LEU A 204 24.73 -8.77 -34.59
CA LEU A 204 23.81 -8.68 -35.74
C LEU A 204 23.90 -7.36 -36.53
N LEU A 205 24.21 -6.24 -35.87
CA LEU A 205 24.32 -4.93 -36.52
C LEU A 205 25.73 -4.62 -37.02
N SER A 206 26.73 -5.44 -36.65
CA SER A 206 28.11 -5.30 -37.12
C SER A 206 28.38 -6.07 -38.42
N GLU A 207 27.60 -7.11 -38.67
CA GLU A 207 27.72 -7.96 -39.86
C GLU A 207 26.93 -7.37 -41.04
N LEU A 208 27.52 -7.49 -42.23
CA LEU A 208 26.84 -7.11 -43.46
C LEU A 208 25.88 -8.24 -43.86
N PRO A 209 24.62 -7.94 -44.23
CA PRO A 209 23.71 -8.96 -44.74
C PRO A 209 24.33 -9.69 -45.93
N MET A 210 24.30 -11.01 -45.89
CA MET A 210 24.85 -11.87 -46.94
C MET A 210 24.19 -11.59 -48.30
N GLU A 211 22.93 -11.17 -48.28
CA GLU A 211 22.13 -10.78 -49.45
C GLU A 211 22.71 -9.54 -50.15
N LEU A 212 23.33 -8.63 -49.40
CA LEU A 212 23.96 -7.43 -49.94
C LEU A 212 25.37 -7.71 -50.47
N GLU A 213 26.07 -8.66 -49.85
CA GLU A 213 27.39 -9.11 -50.29
C GLU A 213 27.30 -9.89 -51.61
N ALA A 214 26.35 -10.81 -51.70
CA ALA A 214 26.10 -11.66 -52.87
C ALA A 214 25.40 -10.95 -54.04
N LEU A 215 25.06 -9.66 -53.90
CA LEU A 215 24.37 -8.90 -54.94
C LEU A 215 25.25 -8.71 -56.19
N GLU A 216 24.92 -9.40 -57.28
CA GLU A 216 25.49 -9.13 -58.60
C GLU A 216 24.86 -7.87 -59.19
N CYS A 217 25.58 -6.75 -59.13
CA CYS A 217 25.11 -5.47 -59.66
C CYS A 217 25.86 -5.13 -60.96
N PRO A 218 25.16 -4.88 -62.08
CA PRO A 218 25.77 -4.49 -63.36
C PRO A 218 26.53 -3.15 -63.30
N TYR A 219 26.24 -2.32 -62.29
CA TYR A 219 26.79 -0.97 -62.12
C TYR A 219 27.54 -0.88 -60.77
N PRO A 220 28.88 -0.91 -60.77
CA PRO A 220 29.68 -0.88 -59.54
C PRO A 220 29.44 0.35 -58.66
N ASP A 221 29.24 1.51 -59.28
CA ASP A 221 29.02 2.77 -58.57
C ASP A 221 27.70 2.73 -57.77
N LEU A 222 26.65 2.13 -58.36
CA LEU A 222 25.36 1.95 -57.68
C LEU A 222 25.48 0.96 -56.51
N LYS A 223 26.20 -0.16 -56.70
CA LYS A 223 26.48 -1.12 -55.61
C LYS A 223 27.17 -0.44 -54.43
N SER A 224 28.20 0.37 -54.71
CA SER A 224 28.92 1.11 -53.67
C SER A 224 28.04 2.17 -52.98
N SER A 225 27.17 2.86 -53.72
CA SER A 225 26.22 3.83 -53.16
C SER A 225 25.23 3.17 -52.20
N ILE A 226 24.66 2.01 -52.58
CA ILE A 226 23.73 1.26 -51.73
C ILE A 226 24.43 0.75 -50.48
N PHE A 227 25.67 0.26 -50.63
CA PHE A 227 26.48 -0.21 -49.51
C PHE A 227 26.77 0.91 -48.49
N ASN A 228 27.16 2.09 -49.00
CA ASN A 228 27.45 3.25 -48.17
C ASN A 228 26.21 3.76 -47.46
N GLU A 229 25.06 3.83 -48.14
CA GLU A 229 23.78 4.19 -47.52
C GLU A 229 23.38 3.18 -46.45
N PHE A 230 23.48 1.88 -46.74
CA PHE A 230 23.20 0.84 -45.75
C PHE A 230 24.08 1.00 -44.50
N CYS A 231 25.40 1.16 -44.67
CA CYS A 231 26.33 1.39 -43.57
C CYS A 231 26.00 2.67 -42.78
N TYR A 232 25.59 3.73 -43.47
CA TYR A 232 25.14 4.97 -42.84
C TYR A 232 23.88 4.75 -42.00
N PHE A 233 22.88 4.04 -42.54
CA PHE A 233 21.65 3.69 -41.82
C PHE A 233 21.91 2.81 -40.61
N THR A 234 22.74 1.77 -40.74
CA THR A 234 23.09 0.88 -39.64
C THR A 234 23.79 1.64 -38.52
N LYS A 235 24.77 2.50 -38.83
CA LYS A 235 25.43 3.37 -37.84
C LYS A 235 24.45 4.31 -37.14
N LYS A 236 23.52 4.90 -37.90
CA LYS A 236 22.50 5.81 -37.36
C LYS A 236 21.52 5.07 -36.43
N TYR A 237 21.12 3.85 -36.78
CA TYR A 237 20.26 3.02 -35.95
C TYR A 237 20.96 2.54 -34.70
N GLN A 238 22.22 2.09 -34.82
CA GLN A 238 23.05 1.68 -33.70
C GLN A 238 23.19 2.81 -32.69
N LYS A 239 23.47 4.04 -33.14
CA LYS A 239 23.54 5.21 -32.26
C LYS A 239 22.22 5.46 -31.51
N LYS A 240 21.07 5.34 -32.20
CA LYS A 240 19.77 5.49 -31.54
C LYS A 240 19.54 4.41 -30.48
N LEU A 241 19.96 3.17 -30.74
CA LEU A 241 19.85 2.08 -29.77
C LEU A 241 20.72 2.35 -28.53
N GLU A 242 21.96 2.82 -28.73
CA GLU A 242 22.84 3.24 -27.63
C GLU A 242 22.21 4.37 -26.80
N ASP A 243 21.60 5.37 -27.45
CA ASP A 243 20.87 6.45 -26.77
C ASP A 243 19.69 5.91 -25.93
N PHE A 244 18.98 4.87 -26.41
CA PHE A 244 17.91 4.21 -25.65
C PHE A 244 18.44 3.38 -24.48
N ASP A 245 19.57 2.70 -24.63
CA ASP A 245 20.19 1.94 -23.55
C ASP A 245 20.58 2.87 -22.40
N LEU A 246 21.17 4.03 -22.72
CA LEU A 246 21.50 5.07 -21.72
C LEU A 246 20.26 5.58 -20.98
N LEU A 247 19.15 5.78 -21.69
CA LEU A 247 17.88 6.18 -21.07
C LEU A 247 17.33 5.10 -20.13
N LEU A 248 17.45 3.83 -20.51
CA LEU A 248 17.01 2.71 -19.68
C LEU A 248 17.89 2.53 -18.44
N GLU A 249 19.20 2.75 -18.54
CA GLU A 249 20.11 2.77 -17.38
C GLU A 249 19.73 3.87 -16.38
N ASP A 250 19.37 5.06 -16.85
CA ASP A 250 18.93 6.18 -16.00
C ASP A 250 17.59 5.89 -15.30
N ILE A 251 16.69 5.12 -15.91
CA ILE A 251 15.39 4.73 -15.30
C ILE A 251 15.56 3.66 -14.22
N ASN A 252 16.55 2.78 -14.36
CA ASN A 252 16.82 1.70 -13.41
C ASN A 252 17.68 2.13 -12.21
N ARG A 253 18.11 3.41 -12.15
CA ARG A 253 18.93 4.00 -11.09
C ARG A 253 18.09 4.73 -10.04
#